data_AF-A0A0R0CXJ8-F1
#
_entry.id   AF-A0A0R0CXJ8-F1
#
_cell.length_a   1.000
_cell.length_b   1.000
_cell.length_c   1.000
_cell.angle_alpha   90.00
_cell.angle_beta   90.00
_cell.angle_gamma   90.00
#
_symmetry.space_group_name_H-M   'P 1'
#
loop_
_entity.id
_entity.type
_entity.pdbx_description
1 polymer ?
#
loop_
_entity_poly.entity_id
_entity_poly.type
_entity_poly.pdbx_seq_one_letter_code
_entity_poly.pdbx_strand_id
1 'polypeptide(L)'
;MSAQAAPNVDAIGQWLRDLTEEGVARQQEALLQDAPSAEGAYVVQSIADLDAPPIVKTHFQDEAVARYAGVMTVAMGTIPSVAALMAQTPVRVLSDQMLRERLPVPPAGIAGTPLRAARLVNTDWWGTRSGINATGLSRIYLLEGTGFIEFSEDSYRLGAGKIIQFKEALNATVGDTPAMSHMERSVDGRGMAVLSWVTPEKSFQLRLVTDDGASIEKGAGLLMQIAEGIDR
;
A
#
# COMPACT_ATOMS: atom_id res chain seq x y z
N MET A 1 -14.80 28.53 -12.00
CA MET A 1 -15.18 28.48 -10.57
C MET A 1 -14.21 27.54 -9.90
N SER A 2 -13.23 28.10 -9.19
CA SER A 2 -12.19 27.31 -8.51
C SER A 2 -12.83 26.62 -7.31
N ALA A 3 -12.74 25.28 -7.26
CA ALA A 3 -13.12 24.53 -6.09
C ALA A 3 -12.17 24.91 -4.95
N GLN A 4 -12.67 25.64 -3.95
CA GLN A 4 -12.00 25.75 -2.66
C GLN A 4 -11.90 24.33 -2.11
N ALA A 5 -10.69 23.77 -2.09
CA ALA A 5 -10.42 22.54 -1.36
C ALA A 5 -10.85 22.76 0.09
N ALA A 6 -11.59 21.81 0.66
CA ALA A 6 -12.04 21.92 2.05
C ALA A 6 -10.81 22.17 2.96
N PRO A 7 -10.89 23.09 3.93
CA PRO A 7 -9.74 23.56 4.72
C PRO A 7 -8.94 22.44 5.41
N ASN A 8 -9.59 21.29 5.69
CA ASN A 8 -8.94 20.11 6.26
C ASN A 8 -7.98 19.41 5.28
N VAL A 9 -8.35 19.29 4.01
CA VAL A 9 -7.51 18.63 2.98
C VAL A 9 -6.23 19.43 2.74
N ASP A 10 -6.34 20.76 2.80
CA ASP A 10 -5.19 21.65 2.64
C ASP A 10 -4.20 21.55 3.81
N ALA A 11 -4.70 21.46 5.05
CA ALA A 11 -3.86 21.30 6.24
C ALA A 11 -3.10 19.95 6.26
N ILE A 12 -3.75 18.85 5.88
CA ILE A 12 -3.11 17.52 5.76
C ILE A 12 -2.05 17.56 4.65
N GLY A 13 -2.42 18.12 3.48
CA GLY A 13 -1.51 18.25 2.36
C GLY A 13 -0.28 19.09 2.70
N GLN A 14 -0.45 20.19 3.45
CA GLN A 14 0.66 21.01 3.90
C GLN A 14 1.58 20.25 4.85
N TRP A 15 1.02 19.59 5.87
CA TRP A 15 1.81 18.84 6.84
C TRP A 15 2.61 17.70 6.19
N LEU A 16 2.03 16.99 5.20
CA LEU A 16 2.75 15.98 4.42
C LEU A 16 3.89 16.57 3.57
N ARG A 17 3.70 17.77 3.03
CA ARG A 17 4.77 18.48 2.29
C ARG A 17 5.90 18.86 3.23
N ASP A 18 5.60 19.44 4.39
CA ASP A 18 6.61 19.84 5.38
C ASP A 18 7.46 18.63 5.80
N LEU A 19 6.82 17.49 6.11
CA LEU A 19 7.51 16.23 6.43
C LEU A 19 8.42 15.74 5.30
N THR A 20 7.97 15.90 4.04
CA THR A 20 8.74 15.49 2.86
C THR A 20 9.96 16.38 2.69
N GLU A 21 9.79 17.70 2.81
CA GLU A 21 10.86 18.69 2.71
C GLU A 21 11.91 18.48 3.81
N GLU A 22 11.49 18.25 5.05
CA GLU A 22 12.40 17.89 6.15
C GLU A 22 13.16 16.57 5.91
N GLY A 23 12.50 15.59 5.30
CA GLY A 23 13.14 14.33 4.90
C GLY A 23 14.23 14.55 3.83
N VAL A 24 13.91 15.34 2.80
CA VAL A 24 14.83 15.68 1.72
C VAL A 24 16.01 16.50 2.24
N ALA A 25 15.78 17.49 3.10
CA ALA A 25 16.83 18.32 3.68
C ALA A 25 17.83 17.48 4.49
N ARG A 26 17.34 16.57 5.35
CA ARG A 26 18.19 15.64 6.10
C ARG A 26 19.01 14.72 5.21
N GLN A 27 18.43 14.24 4.11
CA GLN A 27 19.14 13.40 3.15
C GLN A 27 20.24 14.19 2.41
N GLN A 28 19.96 15.44 2.02
CA GLN A 28 20.95 16.30 1.39
C GLN A 28 22.11 16.63 2.33
N GLU A 29 21.83 16.91 3.60
CA GLU A 29 22.86 17.17 4.60
C GLU A 29 23.74 15.94 4.84
N ALA A 30 23.16 14.74 4.93
CA ALA A 30 23.91 13.50 5.06
C ALA A 30 24.87 13.26 3.87
N LEU A 31 24.41 13.56 2.64
CA LEU A 31 25.24 13.48 1.43
C LEU A 31 26.41 14.47 1.45
N LEU A 32 26.20 15.69 1.96
CA LEU A 32 27.24 16.70 2.09
C LEU A 32 28.29 16.33 3.14
N GLN A 33 27.91 15.55 4.15
CA GLN A 33 28.78 15.11 5.24
C GLN A 33 29.47 13.75 4.98
N ASP A 34 29.30 13.17 3.79
CA ASP A 34 29.75 11.81 3.44
C ASP A 34 29.29 10.76 4.48
N ALA A 35 28.15 11.04 5.13
CA ALA A 35 27.56 10.15 6.10
C ALA A 35 26.90 8.98 5.34
N PRO A 36 26.96 7.75 5.88
CA PRO A 36 26.23 6.64 5.28
C PRO A 36 24.76 7.01 5.13
N SER A 37 24.17 6.65 3.98
CA SER A 37 22.73 6.84 3.76
C SER A 37 21.96 6.19 4.90
N ALA A 38 21.11 6.96 5.58
CA ALA A 38 20.31 6.43 6.67
C ALA A 38 19.45 5.27 6.16
N GLU A 39 19.50 4.12 6.85
CA GLU A 39 18.56 3.04 6.59
C GLU A 39 17.14 3.54 6.82
N GLY A 40 16.21 3.06 5.99
CA GLY A 40 14.80 3.31 6.20
C GLY A 40 14.33 2.82 7.57
N ALA A 41 13.41 3.56 8.17
CA ALA A 41 12.93 3.32 9.53
C ALA A 41 11.46 2.92 9.51
N TYR A 42 11.11 1.94 10.33
CA TYR A 42 9.72 1.57 10.62
C TYR A 42 9.40 1.89 12.07
N VAL A 43 8.37 2.70 12.30
CA VAL A 43 7.94 3.10 13.64
C VAL A 43 6.43 2.90 13.78
N VAL A 44 6.05 2.18 14.84
CA VAL A 44 4.67 2.09 15.28
C VAL A 44 4.44 3.14 16.38
N GLN A 45 3.58 4.12 16.11
CA GLN A 45 3.30 5.22 17.05
C GLN A 45 1.80 5.48 17.18
N SER A 46 1.39 6.07 18.31
CA SER A 46 0.01 6.54 18.47
C SER A 46 -0.20 7.81 17.66
N ILE A 47 -1.41 8.00 17.12
CA ILE A 47 -1.81 9.28 16.51
C ILE A 47 -1.74 10.43 17.53
N ALA A 48 -2.00 10.15 18.82
CA ALA A 48 -1.91 11.16 19.87
C ALA A 48 -0.48 11.72 20.02
N ASP A 49 0.52 10.86 19.85
CA ASP A 49 1.95 11.19 19.99
C ASP A 49 2.57 11.77 18.71
N LEU A 50 1.81 11.82 17.61
CA LEU A 50 2.27 12.36 16.33
C LEU A 50 2.65 13.84 16.50
N ASP A 51 3.79 14.25 15.95
CA ASP A 51 4.11 15.67 15.82
C ASP A 51 3.37 16.25 14.62
N ALA A 52 2.11 16.61 14.84
CA ALA A 52 1.21 17.11 13.81
C ALA A 52 0.18 18.09 14.38
N PRO A 53 -0.36 18.98 13.53
CA PRO A 53 -1.49 19.83 13.89
C PRO A 53 -2.69 19.03 14.40
N PRO A 54 -3.49 19.55 15.35
CA PRO A 54 -4.66 18.84 15.88
C PRO A 54 -5.62 18.34 14.81
N ILE A 55 -5.84 19.12 13.74
CA ILE A 55 -6.72 18.75 12.64
C ILE A 55 -6.25 17.49 11.89
N VAL A 56 -4.93 17.31 11.76
CA VAL A 56 -4.33 16.13 11.14
C VAL A 56 -4.52 14.91 12.06
N LYS A 57 -4.32 15.08 13.37
CA LYS A 57 -4.57 14.02 14.35
C LYS A 57 -6.02 13.57 14.34
N THR A 58 -6.97 14.51 14.38
CA THR A 58 -8.41 14.21 14.32
C THR A 58 -8.76 13.46 13.03
N HIS A 59 -8.24 13.92 11.88
CA HIS A 59 -8.48 13.24 10.61
C HIS A 59 -8.04 11.76 10.63
N PHE A 60 -6.81 11.47 11.08
CA PHE A 60 -6.34 10.08 11.16
C PHE A 60 -7.09 9.26 12.21
N GLN A 61 -7.53 9.88 13.31
CA GLN A 61 -8.37 9.21 14.31
C GLN A 61 -9.72 8.81 13.69
N ASP A 62 -10.36 9.71 12.97
CA ASP A 62 -11.63 9.44 12.30
C ASP A 62 -11.48 8.34 11.24
N GLU A 63 -10.40 8.38 10.45
CA GLU A 63 -10.11 7.32 9.49
C GLU A 63 -9.86 5.97 10.17
N ALA A 64 -9.09 5.95 11.27
CA ALA A 64 -8.83 4.73 12.01
C ALA A 64 -10.13 4.12 12.53
N VAL A 65 -11.01 4.93 13.14
CA VAL A 65 -12.33 4.51 13.61
C VAL A 65 -13.19 3.98 12.46
N ALA A 66 -13.22 4.69 11.32
CA ALA A 66 -13.99 4.27 10.16
C ALA A 66 -13.55 2.90 9.63
N ARG A 67 -12.25 2.61 9.64
CA ARG A 67 -11.69 1.31 9.22
C ARG A 67 -12.06 0.15 10.17
N TYR A 68 -12.45 0.41 11.42
CA TYR A 68 -13.01 -0.63 12.31
C TYR A 68 -14.50 -0.87 12.12
N ALA A 69 -15.22 0.04 11.47
CA ALA A 69 -16.68 -0.04 11.34
C ALA A 69 -17.16 -1.15 10.39
N GLY A 70 -16.24 -1.92 9.79
CA GLY A 70 -16.53 -2.99 8.84
C GLY A 70 -16.45 -2.48 7.39
N VAL A 71 -17.42 -2.86 6.56
CA VAL A 71 -17.45 -2.45 5.15
C VAL A 71 -17.98 -1.02 5.04
N MET A 72 -17.12 -0.10 4.59
CA MET A 72 -17.49 1.30 4.37
C MET A 72 -18.27 1.44 3.06
N THR A 73 -19.37 2.20 3.09
CA THR A 73 -20.09 2.54 1.85
C THR A 73 -19.48 3.78 1.22
N VAL A 74 -19.13 3.70 -0.07
CA VAL A 74 -18.55 4.80 -0.83
C VAL A 74 -19.44 5.17 -2.02
N ALA A 75 -19.21 6.36 -2.59
CA ALA A 75 -20.01 6.86 -3.69
C ALA A 75 -19.91 5.98 -4.95
N MET A 76 -20.90 6.09 -5.82
CA MET A 76 -20.88 5.47 -7.14
C MET A 76 -19.66 5.96 -7.94
N GLY A 77 -18.98 5.04 -8.63
CA GLY A 77 -17.81 5.36 -9.44
C GLY A 77 -16.52 5.56 -8.65
N THR A 78 -16.55 5.54 -7.31
CA THR A 78 -15.32 5.58 -6.48
C THR A 78 -14.46 4.33 -6.71
N ILE A 79 -15.10 3.16 -6.79
CA ILE A 79 -14.42 1.90 -7.07
C ILE A 79 -14.55 1.61 -8.59
N PRO A 80 -13.45 1.49 -9.34
CA PRO A 80 -13.49 1.17 -10.77
C PRO A 80 -13.97 -0.26 -10.99
N SER A 81 -14.58 -0.55 -12.14
CA SER A 81 -14.88 -1.94 -12.50
C SER A 81 -13.62 -2.72 -12.83
N VAL A 82 -13.68 -4.05 -12.75
CA VAL A 82 -12.55 -4.91 -13.15
C VAL A 82 -12.22 -4.70 -14.64
N ALA A 83 -13.25 -4.54 -15.49
CA ALA A 83 -13.06 -4.23 -16.90
C ALA A 83 -12.36 -2.88 -17.13
N ALA A 84 -12.72 -1.85 -16.36
CA ALA A 84 -12.10 -0.54 -16.47
C ALA A 84 -10.63 -0.58 -16.03
N LEU A 85 -10.31 -1.31 -14.95
CA LEU A 85 -8.92 -1.52 -14.52
C LEU A 85 -8.12 -2.26 -15.60
N MET A 86 -8.65 -3.37 -16.10
CA MET A 86 -8.03 -4.15 -17.18
C MET A 86 -7.74 -3.32 -18.44
N ALA A 87 -8.64 -2.40 -18.81
CA ALA A 87 -8.45 -1.52 -19.97
C ALA A 87 -7.37 -0.45 -19.74
N GLN A 88 -7.16 -0.04 -18.49
CA GLN A 88 -6.18 0.99 -18.11
C GLN A 88 -4.81 0.41 -17.76
N THR A 89 -4.74 -0.86 -17.38
CA THR A 89 -3.49 -1.51 -16.99
C THR A 89 -2.69 -1.96 -18.22
N PRO A 90 -1.47 -1.44 -18.43
CA PRO A 90 -0.60 -1.95 -19.49
C PRO A 90 -0.29 -3.43 -19.26
N VAL A 91 -0.47 -4.27 -20.27
CA VAL A 91 -0.08 -5.68 -20.16
C VAL A 91 1.42 -5.79 -20.36
N ARG A 92 2.16 -5.87 -19.26
CA ARG A 92 3.63 -5.95 -19.26
C ARG A 92 4.10 -6.81 -18.11
N VAL A 93 4.75 -7.93 -18.40
CA VAL A 93 5.38 -8.77 -17.37
C VAL A 93 6.89 -8.64 -17.49
N LEU A 94 7.55 -8.30 -16.39
CA LEU A 94 9.01 -8.23 -16.33
C LEU A 94 9.59 -9.64 -16.23
N SER A 95 10.71 -9.90 -16.90
CA SER A 95 11.37 -11.20 -16.82
C SER A 95 12.14 -11.36 -15.50
N ASP A 96 12.32 -12.60 -15.05
CA ASP A 96 13.09 -12.88 -13.83
C ASP A 96 14.52 -12.34 -13.89
N GLN A 97 15.12 -12.29 -15.08
CA GLN A 97 16.43 -11.68 -15.28
C GLN A 97 16.38 -10.18 -14.96
N MET A 98 15.41 -9.46 -15.50
CA MET A 98 15.25 -8.03 -15.21
C MET A 98 14.99 -7.78 -13.72
N LEU A 99 14.19 -8.64 -13.08
CA LEU A 99 13.92 -8.55 -11.65
C LEU A 99 15.21 -8.72 -10.84
N ARG A 100 16.02 -9.74 -11.13
CA ARG A 100 17.31 -9.96 -10.45
C ARG A 100 18.33 -8.84 -10.70
N GLU A 101 18.33 -8.26 -11.90
CA GLU A 101 19.28 -7.20 -12.26
C GLU A 101 18.95 -5.84 -11.61
N ARG A 102 17.68 -5.60 -11.27
CA ARG A 102 17.19 -4.26 -10.89
C ARG A 102 16.59 -4.17 -9.49
N LEU A 103 16.31 -5.30 -8.85
CA LEU A 103 15.88 -5.35 -7.46
C LEU A 103 17.03 -5.86 -6.60
N PRO A 104 17.59 -5.03 -5.70
CA PRO A 104 18.61 -5.47 -4.76
C PRO A 104 18.12 -6.58 -3.82
N VAL A 105 16.81 -6.62 -3.54
CA VAL A 105 16.15 -7.66 -2.75
C VAL A 105 15.19 -8.42 -3.66
N PRO A 106 15.25 -9.76 -3.70
CA PRO A 106 14.37 -10.55 -4.56
C PRO A 106 12.89 -10.33 -4.20
N PRO A 107 11.97 -10.37 -5.19
CA PRO A 107 10.54 -10.32 -4.93
C PRO A 107 10.08 -11.48 -4.04
N ALA A 108 9.06 -11.23 -3.22
CA ALA A 108 8.46 -12.26 -2.38
C ALA A 108 7.79 -13.35 -3.23
N GLY A 109 7.96 -14.60 -2.82
CA GLY A 109 7.45 -15.77 -3.53
C GLY A 109 5.94 -15.92 -3.36
N ILE A 110 5.24 -16.26 -4.45
CA ILE A 110 3.77 -16.45 -4.44
C ILE A 110 3.35 -17.91 -4.59
N ALA A 111 4.29 -18.86 -4.63
CA ALA A 111 4.02 -20.26 -4.93
C ALA A 111 3.10 -20.95 -3.90
N GLY A 112 3.10 -20.48 -2.65
CA GLY A 112 2.22 -20.94 -1.58
C GLY A 112 0.86 -20.23 -1.54
N THR A 113 0.59 -19.30 -2.45
CA THR A 113 -0.61 -18.45 -2.42
C THR A 113 -1.64 -18.84 -3.48
N PRO A 114 -2.90 -18.45 -3.31
CA PRO A 114 -3.91 -18.49 -4.37
C PRO A 114 -3.51 -17.78 -5.68
N LEU A 115 -2.55 -16.84 -5.64
CA LEU A 115 -2.07 -16.13 -6.84
C LEU A 115 -1.23 -17.02 -7.76
N ARG A 116 -0.76 -18.19 -7.31
CA ARG A 116 0.02 -19.12 -8.14
C ARG A 116 -0.68 -19.49 -9.45
N ALA A 117 -2.00 -19.65 -9.42
CA ALA A 117 -2.81 -20.00 -10.58
C ALA A 117 -3.45 -18.79 -11.27
N ALA A 118 -3.26 -17.58 -10.72
CA ALA A 118 -3.82 -16.36 -11.26
C ALA A 118 -3.04 -15.90 -12.51
N ARG A 119 -3.73 -15.19 -13.41
CA ARG A 119 -3.08 -14.59 -14.58
C ARG A 119 -2.33 -13.34 -14.15
N LEU A 120 -1.00 -13.36 -14.19
CA LEU A 120 -0.18 -12.15 -14.04
C LEU A 120 -0.38 -11.25 -15.26
N VAL A 121 -0.91 -10.04 -15.01
CA VAL A 121 -1.28 -9.06 -16.05
C VAL A 121 -0.18 -8.02 -16.21
N ASN A 122 0.34 -7.52 -15.10
CA ASN A 122 1.35 -6.49 -15.09
C ASN A 122 2.37 -6.72 -13.98
N THR A 123 3.59 -6.30 -14.25
CA THR A 123 4.64 -6.09 -13.27
C THR A 123 5.25 -4.73 -13.55
N ASP A 124 5.22 -3.86 -12.55
CA ASP A 124 5.88 -2.56 -12.59
C ASP A 124 6.71 -2.35 -11.33
N TRP A 125 7.72 -1.49 -11.43
CA TRP A 125 8.55 -1.26 -10.26
C TRP A 125 7.93 -0.25 -9.31
N TRP A 126 8.25 -0.44 -8.04
CA TRP A 126 7.71 0.33 -6.93
C TRP A 126 8.83 0.82 -6.01
N GLY A 127 8.48 1.67 -5.05
CA GLY A 127 9.43 2.21 -4.06
C GLY A 127 10.42 3.24 -4.65
N THR A 128 11.54 3.42 -3.95
CA THR A 128 12.59 4.37 -4.29
C THR A 128 13.37 3.91 -5.53
N ARG A 129 13.69 4.86 -6.42
CA ARG A 129 14.50 4.63 -7.62
C ARG A 129 15.91 5.15 -7.43
N SER A 130 16.90 4.34 -7.80
CA SER A 130 18.30 4.77 -7.89
C SER A 130 18.91 4.24 -9.18
N GLY A 131 19.07 5.14 -10.16
CA GLY A 131 19.46 4.76 -11.52
C GLY A 131 18.48 3.75 -12.14
N ILE A 132 18.97 2.57 -12.48
CA ILE A 132 18.16 1.48 -13.05
C ILE A 132 17.45 0.62 -12.01
N ASN A 133 17.81 0.78 -10.73
CA ASN A 133 17.32 -0.05 -9.64
C ASN A 133 16.04 0.51 -9.01
N ALA A 134 15.24 -0.37 -8.44
CA ALA A 134 14.09 -0.06 -7.61
C ALA A 134 14.16 -0.83 -6.30
N THR A 135 13.55 -0.30 -5.24
CA THR A 135 13.48 -0.99 -3.93
C THR A 135 12.25 -1.89 -3.80
N GLY A 136 11.29 -1.75 -4.72
CA GLY A 136 10.03 -2.48 -4.68
C GLY A 136 9.50 -2.91 -6.04
N LEU A 137 8.41 -3.68 -5.98
CA LEU A 137 7.71 -4.25 -7.12
C LEU A 137 6.19 -4.22 -6.86
N SER A 138 5.41 -3.83 -7.87
CA SER A 138 3.97 -4.07 -7.93
C SER A 138 3.69 -5.15 -8.97
N ARG A 139 2.89 -6.14 -8.59
CA ARG A 139 2.45 -7.26 -9.43
C ARG A 139 0.93 -7.29 -9.44
N ILE A 140 0.36 -7.28 -10.63
CA ILE A 140 -1.08 -7.23 -10.82
C ILE A 140 -1.56 -8.55 -11.40
N TYR A 141 -2.53 -9.15 -10.72
CA TYR A 141 -3.11 -10.43 -11.06
C TYR A 141 -4.60 -10.29 -11.39
N LEU A 142 -5.05 -11.02 -12.40
CA LEU A 142 -6.48 -11.29 -12.61
C LEU A 142 -6.79 -12.69 -12.09
N LEU A 143 -7.66 -12.76 -11.09
CA LEU A 143 -8.19 -14.01 -10.57
C LEU A 143 -9.63 -14.18 -11.09
N GLU A 144 -9.82 -15.15 -11.98
CA GLU A 144 -11.11 -15.38 -12.65
C GLU A 144 -12.25 -15.60 -11.64
N GLY A 145 -13.39 -14.96 -11.90
CA GLY A 145 -14.56 -15.01 -11.01
C GLY A 145 -14.40 -14.26 -9.68
N THR A 146 -13.22 -13.72 -9.36
CA THR A 146 -12.98 -12.96 -8.12
C THR A 146 -12.73 -11.48 -8.39
N GLY A 147 -11.78 -11.17 -9.27
CA GLY A 147 -11.43 -9.78 -9.59
C GLY A 147 -9.94 -9.55 -9.76
N PHE A 148 -9.56 -8.30 -9.53
CA PHE A 148 -8.24 -7.75 -9.81
C PHE A 148 -7.46 -7.58 -8.51
N ILE A 149 -6.30 -8.21 -8.40
CA ILE A 149 -5.45 -8.13 -7.21
C ILE A 149 -4.15 -7.45 -7.56
N GLU A 150 -3.87 -6.33 -6.90
CA GLU A 150 -2.55 -5.72 -6.88
C GLU A 150 -1.80 -6.19 -5.63
N PHE A 151 -0.57 -6.66 -5.83
CA PHE A 151 0.37 -7.02 -4.79
C PHE A 151 1.63 -6.18 -4.91
N SER A 152 1.82 -5.27 -3.95
CA SER A 152 2.96 -4.36 -3.89
C SER A 152 3.86 -4.71 -2.71
N GLU A 153 5.17 -4.72 -2.95
CA GLU A 153 6.21 -4.88 -1.95
C GLU A 153 7.28 -3.80 -2.11
N ASP A 154 7.85 -3.34 -1.01
CA ASP A 154 8.94 -2.36 -1.00
C ASP A 154 9.93 -2.62 0.13
N SER A 155 11.22 -2.64 -0.21
CA SER A 155 12.32 -2.73 0.76
C SER A 155 12.62 -1.33 1.30
N TYR A 156 11.79 -0.85 2.21
CA TYR A 156 11.85 0.53 2.73
C TYR A 156 13.21 0.88 3.35
N ARG A 157 13.95 -0.11 3.88
CA ARG A 157 15.32 0.06 4.39
C ARG A 157 16.28 0.60 3.34
N LEU A 158 16.20 0.07 2.12
CA LEU A 158 17.08 0.46 1.01
C LEU A 158 16.68 1.81 0.39
N GLY A 159 15.42 2.19 0.56
CA GLY A 159 14.89 3.45 0.04
C GLY A 159 15.15 4.66 0.93
N ALA A 160 15.80 4.48 2.10
CA ALA A 160 15.90 5.47 3.17
C ALA A 160 14.53 6.04 3.63
N GLY A 161 13.45 5.30 3.38
CA GLY A 161 12.09 5.73 3.66
C GLY A 161 11.72 5.57 5.14
N LYS A 162 10.92 6.48 5.67
CA LYS A 162 10.32 6.32 7.00
C LYS A 162 8.87 5.86 6.86
N ILE A 163 8.58 4.66 7.35
CA ILE A 163 7.21 4.17 7.50
C ILE A 163 6.73 4.47 8.91
N ILE A 164 5.65 5.25 8.99
CA ILE A 164 4.93 5.50 10.23
C ILE A 164 3.63 4.70 10.19
N GLN A 165 3.49 3.77 11.12
CA GLN A 165 2.30 2.95 11.29
C GLN A 165 1.56 3.42 12.53
N PHE A 166 0.30 3.82 12.36
CA PHE A 166 -0.54 4.22 13.48
C PHE A 166 -1.05 3.00 14.24
N LYS A 167 -0.81 2.96 15.56
CA LYS A 167 -1.30 1.90 16.45
C LYS A 167 -2.80 1.72 16.32
N GLU A 168 -3.50 2.84 16.25
CA GLU A 168 -4.96 2.89 16.15
C GLU A 168 -5.45 2.28 14.84
N ALA A 169 -4.68 2.28 13.75
CA ALA A 169 -5.12 1.70 12.48
C ALA A 169 -4.88 0.17 12.38
N LEU A 170 -4.12 -0.42 13.30
CA LEU A 170 -3.78 -1.85 13.29
C LEU A 170 -4.96 -2.69 13.78
N ASN A 171 -5.68 -3.30 12.84
CA ASN A 171 -6.92 -4.03 13.09
C ASN A 171 -6.91 -5.48 12.58
N ALA A 172 -5.77 -5.96 12.08
CA ALA A 172 -5.58 -7.31 11.57
C ALA A 172 -4.20 -7.85 11.96
N THR A 173 -3.96 -9.13 11.68
CA THR A 173 -2.66 -9.77 11.89
C THR A 173 -2.40 -10.76 10.77
N VAL A 174 -1.20 -10.73 10.19
CA VAL A 174 -0.74 -11.72 9.20
C VAL A 174 0.33 -12.58 9.87
N GLY A 175 -0.02 -13.81 10.23
CA GLY A 175 0.79 -14.60 11.17
C GLY A 175 0.89 -13.88 12.51
N ASP A 176 2.10 -13.52 12.93
CA ASP A 176 2.36 -12.73 14.15
C ASP A 176 2.62 -11.23 13.85
N THR A 177 2.49 -10.80 12.59
CA THR A 177 2.78 -9.42 12.18
C THR A 177 1.52 -8.55 12.21
N PRO A 178 1.49 -7.44 12.97
CA PRO A 178 0.37 -6.51 12.95
C PRO A 178 0.12 -5.95 11.55
N ALA A 179 -1.15 -5.80 11.20
CA ALA A 179 -1.57 -5.39 9.87
C ALA A 179 -2.74 -4.41 9.93
N MET A 180 -2.94 -3.68 8.83
CA MET A 180 -4.14 -2.90 8.57
C MET A 180 -4.96 -3.58 7.49
N SER A 181 -6.26 -3.69 7.71
CA SER A 181 -7.23 -4.11 6.70
C SER A 181 -8.41 -3.16 6.67
N HIS A 182 -8.95 -2.92 5.48
CA HIS A 182 -10.23 -2.23 5.34
C HIS A 182 -10.95 -2.71 4.09
N MET A 183 -12.26 -2.49 4.09
CA MET A 183 -13.15 -2.88 3.00
C MET A 183 -14.07 -1.73 2.66
N GLU A 184 -14.31 -1.56 1.37
CA GLU A 184 -15.23 -0.59 0.83
C GLU A 184 -16.20 -1.27 -0.13
N ARG A 185 -17.42 -0.77 -0.17
CA ARG A 185 -18.45 -1.13 -1.14
C ARG A 185 -19.02 0.15 -1.74
N SER A 186 -18.99 0.26 -3.06
CA SER A 186 -19.59 1.39 -3.75
C SER A 186 -21.10 1.17 -3.94
N VAL A 187 -21.85 2.26 -4.09
CA VAL A 187 -23.31 2.21 -4.33
C VAL A 187 -23.68 1.43 -5.60
N ASP A 188 -22.80 1.39 -6.62
CA ASP A 188 -22.98 0.58 -7.83
C ASP A 188 -22.59 -0.90 -7.65
N GLY A 189 -22.36 -1.36 -6.41
CA GLY A 189 -22.22 -2.76 -6.06
C GLY A 189 -20.82 -3.34 -6.21
N ARG A 190 -19.81 -2.51 -6.47
CA ARG A 190 -18.40 -2.96 -6.55
C ARG A 190 -17.76 -2.97 -5.17
N GLY A 191 -16.74 -3.80 -5.01
CA GLY A 191 -16.02 -3.99 -3.75
C GLY A 191 -14.54 -3.70 -3.89
N MET A 192 -13.97 -3.20 -2.81
CA MET A 192 -12.52 -3.09 -2.63
C MET A 192 -12.14 -3.61 -1.25
N ALA A 193 -11.08 -4.41 -1.19
CA ALA A 193 -10.47 -4.83 0.06
C ALA A 193 -8.98 -4.50 0.00
N VAL A 194 -8.43 -4.06 1.12
CA VAL A 194 -6.99 -3.79 1.26
C VAL A 194 -6.47 -4.49 2.50
N LEU A 195 -5.25 -5.02 2.41
CA LEU A 195 -4.49 -5.56 3.51
C LEU A 195 -3.04 -5.06 3.37
N SER A 196 -2.49 -4.44 4.40
CA SER A 196 -1.08 -4.03 4.43
C SER A 196 -0.42 -4.39 5.76
N TRP A 197 0.87 -4.74 5.68
CA TRP A 197 1.67 -5.10 6.84
C TRP A 197 3.14 -4.77 6.56
N VAL A 198 3.93 -4.64 7.61
CA VAL A 198 5.35 -4.30 7.52
C VAL A 198 6.15 -5.31 8.32
N THR A 199 7.13 -5.93 7.69
CA THR A 199 8.13 -6.79 8.32
C THR A 199 9.40 -5.97 8.58
N PRO A 200 10.40 -6.52 9.29
CA PRO A 200 11.68 -5.83 9.48
C PRO A 200 12.40 -5.44 8.19
N GLU A 201 12.09 -6.08 7.05
CA GLU A 201 12.79 -5.88 5.76
C GLU A 201 11.93 -5.17 4.71
N LYS A 202 10.62 -5.47 4.68
CA LYS A 202 9.73 -5.03 3.60
C LYS A 202 8.38 -4.54 4.13
N SER A 203 7.80 -3.59 3.43
CA SER A 203 6.37 -3.29 3.51
C SER A 203 5.63 -3.98 2.39
N PHE A 204 4.43 -4.45 2.68
CA PHE A 204 3.57 -5.15 1.74
C PHE A 204 2.18 -4.53 1.72
N GLN A 205 1.55 -4.55 0.54
CA GLN A 205 0.15 -4.21 0.37
C GLN A 205 -0.50 -5.15 -0.65
N LEU A 206 -1.67 -5.65 -0.30
CA LEU A 206 -2.59 -6.34 -1.20
C LEU A 206 -3.84 -5.48 -1.35
N ARG A 207 -4.30 -5.31 -2.60
CA ARG A 207 -5.55 -4.63 -2.92
C ARG A 207 -6.35 -5.48 -3.89
N LEU A 208 -7.56 -5.87 -3.48
CA LEU A 208 -8.56 -6.49 -4.33
C LEU A 208 -9.55 -5.43 -4.80
N VAL A 209 -9.88 -5.45 -6.10
CA VAL A 209 -11.06 -4.79 -6.67
C VAL A 209 -11.92 -5.84 -7.35
N THR A 210 -13.23 -5.82 -7.07
CA THR A 210 -14.20 -6.78 -7.61
C THR A 210 -15.48 -6.08 -8.04
N ASP A 211 -16.12 -6.63 -9.07
CA ASP A 211 -17.48 -6.24 -9.46
C ASP A 211 -18.56 -6.90 -8.57
N ASP A 212 -18.20 -7.87 -7.73
CA ASP A 212 -19.08 -8.48 -6.70
C ASP A 212 -18.77 -7.92 -5.30
N GLY A 213 -19.17 -6.67 -5.06
CA GLY A 213 -18.99 -6.04 -3.75
C GLY A 213 -19.78 -6.69 -2.63
N ALA A 214 -20.82 -7.49 -2.93
CA ALA A 214 -21.58 -8.22 -1.92
C ALA A 214 -20.77 -9.33 -1.24
N SER A 215 -19.70 -9.80 -1.90
CA SER A 215 -18.78 -10.81 -1.37
C SER A 215 -17.45 -10.24 -0.85
N ILE A 216 -17.37 -8.93 -0.59
CA ILE A 216 -16.08 -8.27 -0.31
C ILE A 216 -15.38 -8.79 0.95
N GLU A 217 -16.14 -9.24 1.94
CA GLU A 217 -15.63 -9.87 3.16
C GLU A 217 -14.90 -11.19 2.86
N LYS A 218 -15.40 -11.98 1.89
CA LYS A 218 -14.66 -13.16 1.38
C LYS A 218 -13.40 -12.73 0.66
N GLY A 219 -13.46 -11.60 -0.06
CA GLY A 219 -12.31 -10.97 -0.70
C GLY A 219 -11.22 -10.58 0.30
N ALA A 220 -11.57 -9.99 1.44
CA ALA A 220 -10.64 -9.70 2.52
C ALA A 220 -10.02 -10.98 3.11
N GLY A 221 -10.83 -12.03 3.31
CA GLY A 221 -10.32 -13.35 3.72
C GLY A 221 -9.34 -13.95 2.70
N LEU A 222 -9.59 -13.78 1.41
CA LEU A 222 -8.66 -14.18 0.35
C LEU A 222 -7.32 -13.41 0.43
N LEU A 223 -7.36 -12.09 0.68
CA LEU A 223 -6.14 -11.31 0.86
C LEU A 223 -5.31 -11.83 2.04
N MET A 224 -5.96 -12.22 3.14
CA MET A 224 -5.28 -12.84 4.29
C MET A 224 -4.61 -14.16 3.90
N GLN A 225 -5.32 -15.05 3.21
CA GLN A 225 -4.76 -16.32 2.73
C GLN A 225 -3.55 -16.12 1.80
N ILE A 226 -3.60 -15.09 0.94
CA ILE A 226 -2.45 -14.72 0.11
C ILE A 226 -1.30 -14.25 1.02
N ALA A 227 -1.57 -13.34 1.96
CA ALA A 227 -0.55 -12.74 2.82
C ALA A 227 0.20 -13.76 3.70
N GLU A 228 -0.50 -14.79 4.16
CA GLU A 228 0.05 -15.90 4.95
C GLU A 228 0.84 -16.91 4.10
N GLY A 229 0.50 -17.05 2.81
CA GLY A 229 1.17 -17.98 1.89
C GLY A 229 2.39 -17.40 1.16
N ILE A 230 2.71 -16.12 1.37
CA ILE A 230 3.88 -15.47 0.76
C ILE A 230 5.17 -15.97 1.41
N ASP A 231 6.13 -16.37 0.58
CA ASP A 231 7.50 -16.67 1.00
C ASP A 231 8.31 -15.36 1.04
N ARG A 232 8.79 -14.97 2.23
CA ARG A 232 9.25 -13.60 2.55
C ARG A 232 10.76 -13.49 2.60
#